data_AF-A0A7J7IH56-F1
#
_entry.id   AF-A0A7J7IH56-F1
#
_cell.length_a   1.000
_cell.length_b   1.000
_cell.length_c   1.000
_cell.angle_alpha   90.00
_cell.angle_beta   90.00
_cell.angle_gamma   90.00
#
_symmetry.space_group_name_H-M   'P 1'
#
loop_
_entity.id
_entity.type
_entity.pdbx_description
1 polymer ?
#
loop_
_entity_poly.entity_id
_entity_poly.type
_entity_poly.pdbx_seq_one_letter_code
_entity_poly.pdbx_strand_id
1 'polypeptide(L)'
;MSSGGGSQHPFRLEERLTVVQGLRRALQQAPDPYKALFDTDGDLHFSDYTRIAIGMADHLVVPLFPSFTDFHRVETFMEELFQMRQNGETDAKVQLMVWNNVDVHYNRPWLPVSRNITPTKAAQTVIEKLNSLLAGVAAQYSTLFVQPIPDNASPEQAAEHFSENSSMIMRTFGVTGMASADLGIPFASMQPGTLTGGAVEYHISAEMLDLLRANVRELADIL
;
A
#
# COMPACT_ATOMS: atom_id res chain seq x y z
N MET A 1 19.03 3.88 24.25
CA MET A 1 19.06 2.52 24.82
C MET A 1 17.63 2.12 25.16
N SER A 2 17.02 1.28 24.32
CA SER A 2 15.91 0.41 24.72
C SER A 2 16.21 -0.94 24.09
N SER A 3 16.77 -1.83 24.90
CA SER A 3 16.94 -3.24 24.61
C SER A 3 15.55 -3.88 24.55
N GLY A 4 15.02 -4.06 23.35
CA GLY A 4 13.87 -4.91 23.09
C GLY A 4 14.30 -6.36 23.16
N GLY A 5 14.18 -6.96 24.34
CA GLY A 5 14.32 -8.40 24.54
C GLY A 5 13.23 -9.14 23.77
N GLY A 6 13.65 -10.15 23.02
CA GLY A 6 12.76 -11.07 22.33
C GLY A 6 13.58 -12.25 21.84
N SER A 7 13.90 -13.19 22.73
CA SER A 7 14.15 -14.55 22.30
C SER A 7 12.88 -15.05 21.63
N GLN A 8 12.82 -15.02 20.29
CA GLN A 8 11.72 -15.63 19.56
C GLN A 8 12.33 -16.64 18.61
N HIS A 9 12.14 -17.91 18.93
CA HIS A 9 12.38 -18.96 17.95
C HIS A 9 11.52 -18.63 16.73
N PRO A 10 12.11 -18.47 15.54
CA PRO A 10 11.33 -18.22 14.34
C PRO A 10 10.32 -19.35 14.16
N PHE A 11 9.10 -19.00 13.83
CA PHE A 11 8.05 -19.98 13.58
C PHE A 11 8.49 -20.87 12.42
N ARG A 12 8.32 -22.18 12.58
CA ARG A 12 8.44 -23.11 11.45
C ARG A 12 7.27 -22.88 10.48
N LEU A 13 7.47 -23.31 9.24
CA LEU A 13 6.44 -23.24 8.20
C LEU A 13 5.08 -23.82 8.68
N GLU A 14 5.10 -25.03 9.25
CA GLU A 14 3.90 -25.70 9.75
C GLU A 14 3.20 -24.92 10.87
N GLU A 15 3.97 -24.24 11.72
CA GLU A 15 3.43 -23.43 12.82
C GLU A 15 2.73 -22.18 12.25
N ARG A 16 3.35 -21.50 11.28
CA ARG A 16 2.72 -20.36 10.58
C ARG A 16 1.42 -20.77 9.88
N LEU A 17 1.44 -21.89 9.14
CA LEU A 17 0.25 -22.42 8.48
C LEU A 17 -0.87 -22.73 9.48
N THR A 18 -0.53 -23.31 10.63
CA THR A 18 -1.49 -23.60 11.71
C THR A 18 -2.12 -22.33 12.25
N VAL A 19 -1.31 -21.29 12.49
CA VAL A 19 -1.80 -19.98 12.96
C VAL A 19 -2.75 -19.35 11.93
N VAL A 20 -2.35 -19.30 10.65
CA VAL A 20 -3.18 -18.74 9.56
C VAL A 20 -4.51 -19.48 9.46
N GLN A 21 -4.51 -20.82 9.47
CA GLN A 21 -5.74 -21.60 9.40
C GLN A 21 -6.65 -21.38 10.61
N GLY A 22 -6.08 -21.28 11.82
CA GLY A 22 -6.82 -20.99 13.04
C GLY A 22 -7.49 -19.61 12.99
N LEU A 23 -6.76 -18.59 12.56
CA LEU A 23 -7.26 -17.23 12.42
C LEU A 23 -8.34 -17.12 11.33
N ARG A 24 -8.13 -17.74 10.15
CA ARG A 24 -9.15 -17.79 9.08
C ARG A 24 -10.44 -18.43 9.58
N ARG A 25 -10.33 -19.56 10.29
CA ARG A 25 -11.50 -20.24 10.87
C ARG A 25 -12.23 -19.35 11.87
N ALA A 26 -11.50 -18.65 12.74
CA ALA A 26 -12.09 -17.74 13.71
C ALA A 26 -12.88 -16.60 13.04
N LEU A 27 -12.33 -15.99 11.98
CA LEU A 27 -13.01 -14.95 11.22
C LEU A 27 -14.24 -15.49 10.47
N GLN A 28 -14.15 -16.67 9.87
CA GLN A 28 -15.27 -17.30 9.16
C GLN A 28 -16.42 -17.71 10.10
N GLN A 29 -16.13 -17.98 11.36
CA GLN A 29 -17.11 -18.35 12.39
C GLN A 29 -17.65 -17.13 13.16
N ALA A 30 -17.12 -15.94 12.90
CA ALA A 30 -17.58 -14.74 13.55
C ALA A 30 -19.03 -14.42 13.11
N PRO A 31 -19.86 -13.87 14.00
CA PRO A 31 -21.29 -13.66 13.73
C PRO A 31 -21.53 -12.61 12.65
N ASP A 32 -20.61 -11.66 12.50
CA ASP A 32 -20.69 -10.53 11.58
C ASP A 32 -19.62 -10.62 10.48
N PRO A 33 -19.85 -10.07 9.28
CA PRO A 33 -18.82 -9.94 8.27
C PRO A 33 -17.79 -8.85 8.66
N TYR A 34 -16.50 -9.17 8.52
CA TYR A 34 -15.40 -8.24 8.80
C TYR A 34 -14.57 -7.97 7.54
N LYS A 35 -14.10 -6.73 7.38
CA LYS A 35 -12.91 -6.40 6.57
C LYS A 35 -11.74 -6.26 7.54
N ALA A 36 -10.76 -7.15 7.45
CA ALA A 36 -9.54 -7.08 8.25
C ALA A 36 -8.45 -6.34 7.46
N LEU A 37 -7.85 -5.33 8.10
CA LEU A 37 -6.71 -4.60 7.55
C LEU A 37 -5.49 -4.93 8.41
N PHE A 38 -4.46 -5.47 7.76
CA PHE A 38 -3.19 -5.79 8.41
C PHE A 38 -2.17 -4.75 7.99
N ASP A 39 -1.74 -3.94 8.95
CA ASP A 39 -0.57 -3.10 8.78
C ASP A 39 0.66 -3.91 9.22
N THR A 40 1.70 -3.91 8.39
CA THR A 40 2.93 -4.66 8.67
C THR A 40 4.11 -3.73 8.52
N ASP A 41 4.95 -3.65 9.55
CA ASP A 41 6.27 -3.03 9.44
C ASP A 41 7.14 -3.89 8.53
N GLY A 42 7.23 -3.50 7.26
CA GLY A 42 8.08 -4.16 6.28
C GLY A 42 9.54 -3.84 6.52
N ASP A 43 10.34 -4.87 6.78
CA ASP A 43 11.79 -4.82 6.57
C ASP A 43 12.11 -5.41 5.18
N LEU A 44 13.39 -5.46 4.78
CA LEU A 44 13.80 -6.10 3.53
C LEU A 44 13.38 -7.57 3.42
N HIS A 45 13.10 -8.22 4.55
CA HIS A 45 12.64 -9.60 4.64
C HIS A 45 11.35 -9.70 5.44
N PHE A 46 10.44 -10.59 5.03
CA PHE A 46 9.22 -10.82 5.80
C PHE A 46 9.52 -11.53 7.12
N SER A 47 9.25 -10.83 8.22
CA SER A 47 9.14 -11.43 9.55
C SER A 47 8.06 -12.52 9.56
N ASP A 48 8.10 -13.42 10.54
CA ASP A 48 7.04 -14.44 10.69
C ASP A 48 5.64 -13.81 10.85
N TYR A 49 5.54 -12.67 11.54
CA TYR A 49 4.29 -11.94 11.69
C TYR A 49 3.81 -11.35 10.37
N THR A 50 4.71 -10.78 9.57
CA THR A 50 4.41 -10.30 8.21
C THR A 50 3.93 -11.45 7.34
N ARG A 51 4.58 -12.62 7.40
CA ARG A 51 4.16 -13.82 6.66
C ARG A 51 2.79 -14.32 7.08
N ILE A 52 2.49 -14.33 8.38
CA ILE A 52 1.16 -14.70 8.88
C ILE A 52 0.10 -13.70 8.41
N ALA A 53 0.39 -12.40 8.48
CA ALA A 53 -0.53 -11.36 8.00
C ALA A 53 -0.81 -11.50 6.49
N ILE A 54 0.23 -11.70 5.67
CA ILE A 54 0.09 -11.97 4.23
C ILE A 54 -0.66 -13.28 3.97
N GLY A 55 -0.41 -14.33 4.76
CA GLY A 55 -1.15 -15.60 4.67
C GLY A 55 -2.63 -15.45 5.02
N MET A 56 -2.98 -14.50 5.88
CA MET A 56 -4.37 -14.17 6.23
C MET A 56 -5.10 -13.35 5.15
N ALA A 57 -4.36 -12.56 4.37
CA ALA A 57 -4.94 -11.63 3.41
C ALA A 57 -5.38 -12.32 2.10
N ASP A 58 -6.40 -11.75 1.47
CA ASP A 58 -6.78 -12.06 0.08
C ASP A 58 -6.10 -11.09 -0.90
N HIS A 59 -5.97 -9.83 -0.49
CA HIS A 59 -5.45 -8.74 -1.30
C HIS A 59 -4.37 -7.97 -0.55
N LEU A 60 -3.37 -7.50 -1.29
CA LEU A 60 -2.25 -6.71 -0.79
C LEU A 60 -2.24 -5.34 -1.47
N VAL A 61 -2.02 -4.31 -0.67
CA VAL A 61 -1.72 -2.95 -1.11
C VAL A 61 -0.30 -2.64 -0.68
N VAL A 62 0.56 -2.27 -1.63
CA VAL A 62 1.97 -2.03 -1.37
C VAL A 62 2.25 -0.53 -1.49
N PRO A 63 2.44 0.18 -0.37
CA PRO A 63 2.81 1.60 -0.41
C PRO A 63 4.28 1.76 -0.79
N LEU A 64 4.57 2.69 -1.70
CA LEU A 64 5.89 2.96 -2.24
C LEU A 64 6.17 4.45 -2.31
N PHE A 65 7.38 4.89 -2.02
CA PHE A 65 7.84 6.20 -2.47
C PHE A 65 8.21 6.16 -3.96
N PRO A 66 8.01 7.25 -4.72
CA PRO A 66 8.39 7.32 -6.13
C PRO A 66 9.92 7.39 -6.28
N SER A 67 10.60 6.27 -6.04
CA SER A 67 12.05 6.16 -6.05
C SER A 67 12.52 4.80 -6.58
N PHE A 68 13.72 4.77 -7.16
CA PHE A 68 14.32 3.52 -7.63
C PHE A 68 14.72 2.58 -6.48
N THR A 69 15.00 3.11 -5.29
CA THR A 69 15.29 2.30 -4.11
C THR A 69 14.08 1.47 -3.72
N ASP A 70 12.89 2.07 -3.67
CA ASP A 70 11.66 1.33 -3.36
C ASP A 70 11.25 0.40 -4.50
N PHE A 71 11.52 0.76 -5.75
CA PHE A 71 11.36 -0.17 -6.87
C PHE A 71 12.17 -1.47 -6.68
N HIS A 72 13.45 -1.38 -6.31
CA HIS A 72 14.25 -2.58 -6.06
C HIS A 72 13.76 -3.40 -4.87
N ARG A 73 13.19 -2.74 -3.85
CA ARG A 73 12.54 -3.44 -2.73
C ARG A 73 11.30 -4.21 -3.18
N VAL A 74 10.57 -3.70 -4.16
CA VAL A 74 9.44 -4.45 -4.75
C VAL A 74 9.92 -5.73 -5.41
N GLU A 75 11.06 -5.73 -6.11
CA GLU A 75 11.60 -6.96 -6.71
C GLU A 75 11.82 -8.04 -5.66
N THR A 76 12.48 -7.70 -4.53
CA THR A 76 12.65 -8.62 -3.39
C THR A 76 11.33 -9.03 -2.75
N PHE A 77 10.41 -8.08 -2.56
CA PHE A 77 9.07 -8.35 -2.03
C PHE A 77 8.32 -9.37 -2.90
N MET A 78 8.37 -9.23 -4.22
CA MET A 78 7.69 -10.13 -5.15
C MET A 78 8.32 -11.52 -5.17
N GLU A 79 9.64 -11.61 -5.05
CA GLU A 79 10.36 -12.89 -4.89
C GLU A 79 9.94 -13.63 -3.61
N GLU A 80 9.88 -12.94 -2.48
CA GLU A 80 9.45 -13.55 -1.22
C GLU A 80 7.98 -13.96 -1.25
N LEU A 81 7.10 -13.12 -1.81
CA LEU A 81 5.69 -13.44 -1.98
C LEU A 81 5.51 -14.66 -2.90
N PHE A 82 6.30 -14.75 -3.98
CA PHE A 82 6.31 -15.92 -4.86
C PHE A 82 6.71 -17.19 -4.11
N GLN A 83 7.79 -17.14 -3.30
CA GLN A 83 8.22 -18.27 -2.48
C GLN A 83 7.15 -18.68 -1.48
N MET A 84 6.51 -17.72 -0.79
CA MET A 84 5.40 -18.01 0.11
C MET A 84 4.26 -18.74 -0.62
N ARG A 85 3.92 -18.31 -1.84
CA ARG A 85 2.90 -18.99 -2.65
C ARG A 85 3.32 -20.41 -3.04
N GLN A 86 4.57 -20.62 -3.44
CA GLN A 86 5.09 -21.97 -3.73
C GLN A 86 5.07 -22.89 -2.50
N ASN A 87 5.25 -22.34 -1.31
CA ASN A 87 5.17 -23.07 -0.04
C ASN A 87 3.72 -23.30 0.45
N GLY A 88 2.71 -22.76 -0.24
CA GLY A 88 1.32 -22.79 0.21
C GLY A 88 1.03 -21.92 1.43
N GLU A 89 1.88 -20.93 1.72
CA GLU A 89 1.72 -20.00 2.86
C GLU A 89 0.68 -18.92 2.60
N THR A 90 0.44 -18.57 1.33
CA THR A 90 -0.51 -17.52 0.96
C THR A 90 -1.09 -17.73 -0.43
N ASP A 91 -2.34 -17.29 -0.59
CA ASP A 91 -3.00 -17.10 -1.87
C ASP A 91 -3.17 -15.62 -2.22
N ALA A 92 -2.71 -14.71 -1.35
CA ALA A 92 -2.88 -13.29 -1.47
C ALA A 92 -2.33 -12.77 -2.80
N LYS A 93 -3.01 -11.76 -3.33
CA LYS A 93 -2.63 -11.11 -4.58
C LYS A 93 -2.42 -9.62 -4.40
N VAL A 94 -1.40 -9.08 -5.05
CA VAL A 94 -1.19 -7.65 -5.14
C VAL A 94 -2.31 -7.03 -5.96
N GLN A 95 -3.05 -6.13 -5.32
CA GLN A 95 -4.14 -5.38 -5.91
C GLN A 95 -3.67 -4.02 -6.40
N LEU A 96 -2.85 -3.33 -5.60
CA LEU A 96 -2.36 -1.99 -5.91
C LEU A 96 -0.93 -1.77 -5.42
N MET A 97 -0.14 -1.12 -6.26
CA MET A 97 1.05 -0.37 -5.87
C MET A 97 0.65 1.10 -5.70
N VAL A 98 0.86 1.66 -4.51
CA VAL A 98 0.40 3.00 -4.16
C VAL A 98 1.60 3.92 -3.99
N TRP A 99 1.77 4.86 -4.91
CA TRP A 99 2.80 5.91 -4.81
C TRP A 99 2.42 6.91 -3.73
N ASN A 100 3.03 6.78 -2.57
CA ASN A 100 2.77 7.60 -1.40
C ASN A 100 3.70 8.82 -1.34
N ASN A 101 3.29 9.82 -0.55
CA ASN A 101 4.01 11.07 -0.33
C ASN A 101 4.35 11.82 -1.63
N VAL A 102 3.44 11.79 -2.59
CA VAL A 102 3.62 12.47 -3.88
C VAL A 102 3.25 13.95 -3.77
N ASP A 103 4.14 14.81 -4.24
CA ASP A 103 3.92 16.25 -4.34
C ASP A 103 2.90 16.58 -5.44
N VAL A 104 1.85 17.31 -5.07
CA VAL A 104 0.73 17.68 -5.94
C VAL A 104 0.89 19.11 -6.43
N HIS A 105 0.73 19.31 -7.74
CA HIS A 105 0.75 20.63 -8.38
C HIS A 105 -0.66 21.19 -8.62
N TYR A 106 -1.62 20.33 -8.99
CA TYR A 106 -3.01 20.73 -9.20
C TYR A 106 -4.00 19.69 -8.63
N ASN A 107 -5.16 20.15 -8.18
CA ASN A 107 -6.27 19.31 -7.71
C ASN A 107 -7.22 18.95 -8.87
N ARG A 108 -6.70 18.23 -9.88
CA ARG A 108 -7.46 17.75 -11.03
C ARG A 108 -6.93 16.38 -11.48
N PRO A 109 -7.72 15.56 -12.19
CA PRO A 109 -7.30 14.22 -12.59
C PRO A 109 -5.98 14.20 -13.37
N TRP A 110 -5.14 13.22 -13.07
CA TRP A 110 -4.05 12.74 -13.91
C TRP A 110 -4.23 11.25 -14.13
N LEU A 111 -5.02 10.94 -15.16
CA LEU A 111 -5.37 9.57 -15.50
C LEU A 111 -4.17 8.84 -16.13
N PRO A 112 -4.06 7.52 -15.95
CA PRO A 112 -5.03 6.69 -15.22
C PRO A 112 -4.78 6.57 -13.70
N VAL A 113 -3.64 7.07 -13.22
CA VAL A 113 -3.14 6.82 -11.85
C VAL A 113 -3.77 7.68 -10.75
N SER A 114 -4.46 8.77 -11.10
CA SER A 114 -5.29 9.53 -10.16
C SER A 114 -6.47 10.24 -10.81
N ARG A 115 -7.63 10.15 -10.16
CA ARG A 115 -8.88 10.85 -10.50
C ARG A 115 -9.00 12.23 -9.87
N ASN A 116 -8.20 12.53 -8.85
CA ASN A 116 -8.39 13.73 -8.02
C ASN A 116 -7.22 14.71 -8.08
N ILE A 117 -6.00 14.25 -8.36
CA ILE A 117 -4.78 15.05 -8.22
C ILE A 117 -3.85 14.89 -9.42
N THR A 118 -3.12 15.98 -9.70
CA THR A 118 -2.04 16.04 -10.70
C THR A 118 -0.74 16.30 -9.96
N PRO A 119 0.20 15.34 -9.94
CA PRO A 119 1.52 15.53 -9.37
C PRO A 119 2.33 16.60 -10.09
N THR A 120 3.46 17.01 -9.50
CA THR A 120 4.46 17.82 -10.22
C THR A 120 4.99 17.10 -11.46
N LYS A 121 5.48 17.85 -12.46
CA LYS A 121 6.03 17.24 -13.69
C LYS A 121 7.18 16.27 -13.41
N ALA A 122 8.03 16.58 -12.43
CA ALA A 122 9.10 15.68 -12.02
C ALA A 122 8.55 14.36 -11.44
N ALA A 123 7.55 14.43 -10.56
CA ALA A 123 6.90 13.25 -10.01
C ALA A 123 6.20 12.42 -11.09
N GLN A 124 5.52 13.07 -12.05
CA GLN A 124 4.89 12.39 -13.19
C GLN A 124 5.90 11.53 -13.95
N THR A 125 7.01 12.13 -14.37
CA THR A 125 8.05 11.44 -15.15
C THR A 125 8.65 10.25 -14.40
N VAL A 126 8.90 10.40 -13.09
CA VAL A 126 9.42 9.30 -12.27
C VAL A 126 8.39 8.19 -12.15
N ILE A 127 7.13 8.51 -11.83
CA ILE A 127 6.04 7.54 -11.68
C ILE A 127 5.78 6.78 -13.00
N GLU A 128 5.70 7.46 -14.13
CA GLU A 128 5.54 6.84 -15.45
C GLU A 128 6.68 5.84 -15.73
N LYS A 129 7.92 6.25 -15.44
CA LYS A 129 9.08 5.38 -15.62
C LYS A 129 9.03 4.16 -14.70
N LEU A 130 8.70 4.35 -13.43
CA LEU A 130 8.62 3.27 -12.46
C LEU A 130 7.45 2.32 -12.75
N ASN A 131 6.29 2.82 -13.17
CA ASN A 131 5.17 1.99 -13.61
C ASN A 131 5.56 1.11 -14.80
N SER A 132 6.31 1.64 -15.76
CA SER A 132 6.82 0.83 -16.89
C SER A 132 7.76 -0.29 -16.43
N LEU A 133 8.62 -0.04 -15.45
CA LEU A 133 9.49 -1.07 -14.88
C LEU A 133 8.70 -2.10 -14.07
N LEU A 134 7.77 -1.65 -13.24
CA LEU A 134 6.90 -2.51 -12.45
C LEU A 134 5.97 -3.36 -13.31
N ALA A 135 5.57 -2.90 -14.50
CA ALA A 135 4.84 -3.73 -15.45
C ALA A 135 5.67 -4.95 -15.90
N GLY A 136 6.99 -4.80 -16.05
CA GLY A 136 7.90 -5.91 -16.33
C GLY A 136 7.96 -6.92 -15.18
N VAL A 137 8.05 -6.42 -13.93
CA VAL A 137 7.99 -7.25 -12.72
C VAL A 137 6.65 -7.96 -12.61
N ALA A 138 5.55 -7.25 -12.86
CA ALA A 138 4.20 -7.80 -12.83
C ALA A 138 3.97 -8.85 -13.92
N ALA A 139 4.59 -8.70 -15.10
CA ALA A 139 4.56 -9.73 -16.14
C ALA A 139 5.31 -11.00 -15.70
N GLN A 140 6.48 -10.85 -15.07
CA GLN A 140 7.26 -11.98 -14.53
C GLN A 140 6.51 -12.72 -13.42
N TYR A 141 5.78 -11.98 -12.57
CA TYR A 141 5.03 -12.51 -11.43
C TYR A 141 3.52 -12.44 -11.64
N SER A 142 3.03 -12.66 -12.86
CA SER A 142 1.64 -12.38 -13.26
C SER A 142 0.59 -13.00 -12.33
N THR A 143 0.82 -14.24 -11.89
CA THR A 143 -0.08 -14.97 -10.99
C THR A 143 -0.24 -14.36 -9.59
N LEU A 144 0.67 -13.46 -9.20
CA LEU A 144 0.63 -12.75 -7.92
C LEU A 144 -0.18 -11.46 -7.96
N PHE A 145 -0.65 -11.02 -9.14
CA PHE A 145 -1.49 -9.83 -9.27
C PHE A 145 -2.97 -10.20 -9.41
N VAL A 146 -3.84 -9.34 -8.88
CA VAL A 146 -5.30 -9.47 -9.10
C VAL A 146 -5.62 -9.27 -10.58
N GLN A 147 -4.98 -8.28 -11.22
CA GLN A 147 -5.07 -7.97 -12.65
C GLN A 147 -3.74 -8.32 -13.31
N PRO A 148 -3.56 -9.56 -13.83
CA PRO A 148 -2.31 -9.98 -14.43
C PRO A 148 -2.06 -9.26 -15.76
N ILE A 149 -0.78 -8.97 -16.06
CA ILE A 149 -0.40 -8.48 -17.39
C ILE A 149 -0.79 -9.54 -18.44
N PRO A 150 -1.45 -9.15 -19.55
CA PRO A 150 -1.83 -10.09 -20.60
C PRO A 150 -0.63 -10.80 -21.23
N ASP A 151 -0.76 -12.12 -21.44
CA ASP A 151 0.20 -12.91 -22.20
C ASP A 151 0.29 -12.32 -23.62
N ASN A 152 1.47 -11.81 -24.02
CA ASN A 152 1.76 -11.11 -25.29
C ASN A 152 1.49 -9.59 -25.34
N ALA A 153 1.26 -8.91 -24.22
CA ALA A 153 1.27 -7.46 -24.20
C ALA A 153 2.65 -6.91 -24.64
N SER A 154 2.67 -5.90 -25.52
CA SER A 154 3.91 -5.13 -25.76
C SER A 154 4.35 -4.42 -24.47
N PRO A 155 5.61 -4.00 -24.33
CA PRO A 155 6.06 -3.24 -23.16
C PRO A 155 5.20 -2.01 -22.86
N GLU A 156 4.75 -1.31 -23.89
CA GLU A 156 3.87 -0.14 -23.78
C GLU A 156 2.48 -0.53 -23.29
N GLN A 157 1.89 -1.59 -23.85
CA GLN A 157 0.57 -2.10 -23.44
C GLN A 157 0.60 -2.62 -22.00
N ALA A 158 1.69 -3.29 -21.60
CA ALA A 158 1.88 -3.76 -20.24
C ALA A 158 1.97 -2.58 -19.26
N ALA A 159 2.71 -1.52 -19.61
CA ALA A 159 2.84 -0.32 -18.79
C ALA A 159 1.52 0.45 -18.64
N GLU A 160 0.74 0.56 -19.72
CA GLU A 160 -0.60 1.16 -19.71
C GLU A 160 -1.54 0.33 -18.84
N HIS A 161 -1.63 -0.98 -19.07
CA HIS A 161 -2.46 -1.89 -18.28
C HIS A 161 -2.12 -1.83 -16.79
N PHE A 162 -0.83 -1.86 -16.45
CA PHE A 162 -0.37 -1.73 -15.07
C PHE A 162 -0.77 -0.39 -14.45
N SER A 163 -0.59 0.70 -15.19
CA SER A 163 -0.93 2.04 -14.71
C SER A 163 -2.43 2.21 -14.46
N GLU A 164 -3.27 1.55 -15.26
CA GLU A 164 -4.73 1.57 -15.13
C GLU A 164 -5.27 0.70 -13.99
N ASN A 165 -4.67 -0.47 -13.79
CA ASN A 165 -5.28 -1.53 -13.00
C ASN A 165 -4.54 -1.85 -11.71
N SER A 166 -3.31 -1.37 -11.54
CA SER A 166 -2.43 -1.76 -10.43
C SER A 166 -1.61 -0.62 -9.86
N SER A 167 -1.84 0.62 -10.28
CA SER A 167 -1.11 1.80 -9.85
C SER A 167 -2.05 2.90 -9.39
N MET A 168 -1.76 3.51 -8.25
CA MET A 168 -2.49 4.65 -7.72
C MET A 168 -1.55 5.64 -7.04
N ILE A 169 -1.93 6.91 -6.98
CA ILE A 169 -1.22 7.92 -6.20
C ILE A 169 -1.95 8.23 -4.90
N MET A 170 -1.19 8.27 -3.81
CA MET A 170 -1.58 8.87 -2.55
C MET A 170 -0.75 10.14 -2.32
N ARG A 171 -1.44 11.28 -2.17
CA ARG A 171 -0.77 12.55 -1.86
C ARG A 171 -0.13 12.49 -0.48
N THR A 172 0.85 13.37 -0.26
CA THR A 172 1.30 13.65 1.10
C THR A 172 0.15 14.14 1.98
N PHE A 173 0.05 13.58 3.19
CA PHE A 173 -0.88 14.02 4.22
C PHE A 173 -0.45 15.37 4.84
N GLY A 174 0.78 15.82 4.59
CA GLY A 174 1.29 17.15 4.96
C GLY A 174 0.90 17.61 6.36
N VAL A 175 0.38 18.84 6.44
CA VAL A 175 -0.04 19.48 7.70
C VAL A 175 -1.13 18.67 8.42
N THR A 176 -2.08 18.07 7.69
CA THR A 176 -3.15 17.25 8.30
C THR A 176 -2.62 15.97 8.93
N GLY A 177 -1.63 15.31 8.32
CA GLY A 177 -0.97 14.14 8.88
C GLY A 177 -0.14 14.47 10.11
N MET A 178 0.62 15.56 10.06
CA MET A 178 1.38 16.06 11.21
C MET A 178 0.47 16.42 12.39
N ALA A 179 -0.60 17.17 12.14
CA ALA A 179 -1.58 17.53 13.17
C ALA A 179 -2.27 16.28 13.74
N SER A 180 -2.60 15.30 12.89
CA SER A 180 -3.21 14.04 13.32
C SER A 180 -2.31 13.25 14.27
N ALA A 181 -1.01 13.18 13.97
CA ALA A 181 -0.03 12.49 14.79
C ALA A 181 0.25 13.22 16.12
N ASP A 182 0.41 14.55 16.07
CA ASP A 182 0.71 15.36 17.27
C ASP A 182 -0.48 15.43 18.23
N LEU A 183 -1.69 15.61 17.71
CA LEU A 183 -2.90 15.81 18.53
C LEU A 183 -3.66 14.52 18.83
N GLY A 184 -3.31 13.41 18.16
CA GLY A 184 -4.07 12.17 18.22
C GLY A 184 -5.49 12.27 17.62
N ILE A 185 -5.73 13.27 16.77
CA ILE A 185 -7.03 13.48 16.11
C ILE A 185 -6.99 12.81 14.74
N PRO A 186 -7.79 11.76 14.49
CA PRO A 186 -7.84 11.15 13.16
C PRO A 186 -8.24 12.17 12.10
N PHE A 187 -7.53 12.20 10.97
CA PHE A 187 -7.84 13.12 9.85
C PHE A 187 -9.29 13.03 9.38
N ALA A 188 -9.93 11.85 9.48
CA ALA A 188 -11.33 11.65 9.16
C ALA A 188 -12.29 12.47 10.06
N SER A 189 -11.89 12.75 11.30
CA SER A 189 -12.67 13.52 12.29
C SER A 189 -12.22 14.98 12.40
N MET A 190 -11.12 15.34 11.74
CA MET A 190 -10.56 16.69 11.79
C MET A 190 -11.51 17.71 11.17
N GLN A 191 -11.60 18.89 11.79
CA GLN A 191 -12.41 20.01 11.34
C GLN A 191 -11.50 21.15 10.84
N PRO A 192 -11.97 21.98 9.90
CA PRO A 192 -11.24 23.17 9.46
C PRO A 192 -11.03 24.14 10.63
N GLY A 193 -9.87 24.78 10.67
CA GLY A 193 -9.53 25.79 11.67
C GLY A 193 -8.06 25.76 12.03
N THR A 194 -7.75 26.50 13.08
CA THR A 194 -6.44 26.45 13.74
C THR A 194 -6.47 25.37 14.82
N LEU A 195 -5.52 24.43 14.76
CA LEU A 195 -5.28 23.46 15.81
C LEU A 195 -3.94 23.75 16.48
N THR A 196 -3.92 23.85 17.81
CA THR A 196 -2.70 24.12 18.57
C THR A 196 -2.12 22.81 19.09
N GLY A 197 -1.01 22.40 18.51
CA GLY A 197 -0.22 21.23 18.87
C GLY A 197 0.67 21.41 20.09
N GLY A 198 1.49 20.40 20.38
CA GLY A 198 2.44 20.43 21.48
C GLY A 198 3.52 21.50 21.30
N ALA A 199 3.93 21.79 20.06
CA ALA A 199 4.97 22.77 19.75
C ALA A 199 4.69 23.67 18.53
N VAL A 200 3.63 23.40 17.75
CA VAL A 200 3.34 24.07 16.47
C VAL A 200 1.85 24.35 16.35
N GLU A 201 1.51 25.45 15.68
CA GLU A 201 0.14 25.75 15.27
C GLU A 201 -0.11 25.22 13.86
N TYR A 202 -1.18 24.45 13.67
CA TYR A 202 -1.58 23.86 12.41
C TYR A 202 -2.79 24.59 11.84
N HIS A 203 -2.65 25.19 10.66
CA HIS A 203 -3.77 25.76 9.94
C HIS A 203 -4.35 24.74 8.96
N ILE A 204 -5.55 24.26 9.25
CA ILE A 204 -6.26 23.25 8.46
C ILE A 204 -7.41 23.93 7.71
N SER A 205 -7.32 23.98 6.38
CA SER A 205 -8.43 24.49 5.56
C SER A 205 -9.45 23.39 5.25
N ALA A 206 -10.69 23.77 4.95
CA ALA A 206 -11.72 22.84 4.49
C ALA A 206 -11.31 22.13 3.19
N GLU A 207 -10.72 22.88 2.26
CA GLU A 207 -10.21 22.35 1.00
C GLU A 207 -9.16 21.24 1.22
N MET A 208 -8.22 21.42 2.17
CA MET A 208 -7.22 20.38 2.47
C MET A 208 -7.87 19.07 2.92
N LEU A 209 -8.87 19.16 3.80
CA LEU A 209 -9.58 18.00 4.32
C LEU A 209 -10.42 17.32 3.22
N ASP A 210 -11.08 18.10 2.37
CA ASP A 210 -11.91 17.55 1.30
C ASP A 210 -11.08 16.84 0.23
N LEU A 211 -9.92 17.40 -0.12
CA LEU A 211 -8.98 16.75 -1.04
C LEU A 211 -8.38 15.47 -0.46
N LEU A 212 -8.04 15.49 0.84
CA LEU A 212 -7.56 14.30 1.53
C LEU A 212 -8.62 13.20 1.52
N ARG A 213 -9.86 13.54 1.87
CA ARG A 213 -11.00 12.61 1.84
C ARG A 213 -11.24 12.08 0.44
N ALA A 214 -11.13 12.90 -0.59
CA ALA A 214 -11.31 12.46 -1.98
C ALA A 214 -10.24 11.45 -2.40
N ASN A 215 -8.97 11.67 -2.08
CA ASN A 215 -7.90 10.73 -2.41
C ASN A 215 -7.93 9.43 -1.58
N VAL A 216 -8.33 9.50 -0.30
CA VAL A 216 -8.58 8.29 0.50
C VAL A 216 -9.79 7.51 -0.01
N ARG A 217 -10.87 8.18 -0.41
CA ARG A 217 -12.04 7.53 -1.02
C ARG A 217 -11.69 6.83 -2.33
N GLU A 218 -10.85 7.44 -3.15
CA GLU A 218 -10.36 6.81 -4.37
C GLU A 218 -9.66 5.46 -4.10
N LEU A 219 -8.87 5.36 -3.02
CA LEU A 219 -8.29 4.08 -2.59
C LEU A 219 -9.37 3.13 -2.10
N ALA A 220 -10.27 3.59 -1.24
CA ALA A 220 -11.34 2.77 -0.66
C ALA A 220 -12.32 2.22 -1.71
N ASP A 221 -12.57 2.95 -2.80
CA ASP A 221 -13.43 2.51 -3.89
C ASP A 221 -12.80 1.37 -4.71
N ILE A 222 -11.48 1.19 -4.62
CA ILE A 222 -10.76 0.09 -5.28
C ILE A 222 -10.71 -1.15 -4.38
N LEU A 223 -10.75 -1.00 -3.05
CA LEU A 223 -10.59 -2.08 -2.03
C LEU A 223 -11.90 -2.76 -1.57
#